data_AF-A0A813LM53-F1
#
_entry.id   AF-A0A813LM53-F1
#
_cell.length_a   1.000
_cell.length_b   1.000
_cell.length_c   1.000
_cell.angle_alpha   90.00
_cell.angle_beta   90.00
_cell.angle_gamma   90.00
#
_symmetry.space_group_name_H-M   'P 1'
#
loop_
_entity.id
_entity.type
_entity.pdbx_description
1 polymer ?
#
loop_
_entity_poly.entity_id
_entity_poly.type
_entity_poly.pdbx_seq_one_letter_code
_entity_poly.pdbx_strand_id
1 'polypeptide(L)'
;MAAADRLADNLHQAMFILKMQEEKTSRQIAEELASVELLTAEEFEPVAKALVRFFDGSLRILDSPTTCKAEAARARKRLATMVTLLGHLYLVKLVACKVIHRMLADLIPPGDVPPAEFRVMCSYSLLTVVGHALADVDASHLVAFIGKLVELTAKSSFRAPTRRLVEELRGISTTSWQPKRVLTVRAEMVASHVEVSCTNMGGEQVCAFNMMASAKLPDLVAEVQSHILNPFDVLTLILETGALLPDDDETTIGDWLRDLHE
;
A
#
# COMPACT_ATOMS: atom_id res chain seq x y z
N MET A 1 16.22 -32.87 -4.55
CA MET A 1 17.64 -32.44 -4.39
C MET A 1 18.05 -31.45 -5.46
N ALA A 2 17.99 -31.77 -6.75
CA ALA A 2 18.46 -30.88 -7.83
C ALA A 2 17.80 -29.47 -7.89
N ALA A 3 16.53 -29.31 -7.50
CA ALA A 3 15.86 -28.00 -7.46
C ALA A 3 16.29 -27.14 -6.24
N ALA A 4 16.51 -27.79 -5.09
CA ALA A 4 16.96 -27.11 -3.87
C ALA A 4 18.42 -26.63 -4.00
N ASP A 5 19.27 -27.40 -4.70
CA ASP A 5 20.65 -27.01 -4.97
C ASP A 5 20.73 -25.85 -5.96
N ARG A 6 19.90 -25.85 -7.02
CA ARG A 6 19.77 -24.70 -7.95
C ARG A 6 19.22 -23.45 -7.27
N LEU A 7 18.28 -23.61 -6.36
CA LEU A 7 17.71 -22.50 -5.59
C LEU A 7 18.73 -21.94 -4.59
N ALA A 8 19.49 -22.81 -3.92
CA ALA A 8 20.58 -22.41 -3.06
C ALA A 8 21.67 -21.69 -3.85
N ASP A 9 22.00 -22.15 -5.06
CA ASP A 9 22.94 -21.48 -5.96
C ASP A 9 22.38 -20.14 -6.45
N ASN A 10 21.11 -20.05 -6.85
CA ASN A 10 20.49 -18.79 -7.26
C ASN A 10 20.39 -17.80 -6.09
N LEU A 11 20.12 -18.25 -4.87
CA LEU A 11 20.16 -17.43 -3.67
C LEU A 11 21.58 -17.04 -3.28
N HIS A 12 22.55 -17.95 -3.41
CA HIS A 12 23.95 -17.65 -3.16
C HIS A 12 24.45 -16.64 -4.18
N GLN A 13 24.02 -16.75 -5.44
CA GLN A 13 24.35 -15.84 -6.53
C GLN A 13 23.63 -14.50 -6.36
N ALA A 14 22.36 -14.47 -5.98
CA ALA A 14 21.63 -13.24 -5.64
C ALA A 14 22.21 -12.56 -4.38
N MET A 15 22.55 -13.33 -3.34
CA MET A 15 23.23 -12.83 -2.13
C MET A 15 24.66 -12.40 -2.42
N PHE A 16 25.36 -13.06 -3.34
CA PHE A 16 26.70 -12.69 -3.80
C PHE A 16 26.65 -11.42 -4.65
N ILE A 17 25.64 -11.27 -5.53
CA ILE A 17 25.31 -10.04 -6.26
C ILE A 17 25.00 -8.92 -5.25
N LEU A 18 24.16 -9.17 -4.24
CA LEU A 18 23.85 -8.22 -3.15
C LEU A 18 25.07 -7.88 -2.28
N LYS A 19 26.04 -8.79 -2.16
CA LYS A 19 27.29 -8.61 -1.39
C LYS A 19 28.39 -7.95 -2.23
N MET A 20 28.31 -8.06 -3.56
CA MET A 20 29.24 -7.50 -4.54
C MET A 20 28.84 -6.11 -5.05
N GLN A 21 27.56 -5.75 -4.99
CA GLN A 21 27.08 -4.53 -5.65
C GLN A 21 26.53 -3.51 -4.68
N GLU A 22 27.39 -2.53 -4.38
CA GLU A 22 27.00 -1.24 -3.81
C GLU A 22 26.30 -0.33 -4.85
N GLU A 23 26.16 -0.79 -6.12
CA GLU A 23 25.76 0.06 -7.27
C GLU A 23 24.53 -0.40 -8.07
N LYS A 24 24.01 -1.64 -7.94
CA LYS A 24 22.74 -2.00 -8.61
C LYS A 24 21.54 -1.63 -7.74
N THR A 25 20.53 -1.02 -8.35
CA THR A 25 19.29 -0.66 -7.65
C THR A 25 18.45 -1.92 -7.37
N SER A 26 17.77 -1.96 -6.23
CA SER A 26 16.87 -3.06 -5.83
C SER A 26 15.85 -3.45 -6.91
N ARG A 27 15.52 -2.51 -7.81
CA ARG A 27 14.66 -2.69 -8.97
C ARG A 27 15.23 -3.66 -10.01
N GLN A 28 16.51 -3.55 -10.35
CA GLN A 28 17.17 -4.45 -11.32
C GLN A 28 17.22 -5.90 -10.80
N ILE A 29 17.41 -6.07 -9.50
CA ILE A 29 17.42 -7.41 -8.86
C ILE A 29 16.02 -8.02 -8.92
N ALA A 30 14.98 -7.23 -8.70
CA ALA A 30 13.60 -7.69 -8.81
C ALA A 30 13.21 -8.05 -10.26
N GLU A 31 13.67 -7.27 -11.25
CA GLU A 31 13.46 -7.53 -12.67
C GLU A 31 14.20 -8.81 -13.13
N GLU A 32 15.45 -9.00 -12.69
CA GLU A 32 16.21 -10.25 -12.95
C GLU A 32 15.52 -11.46 -12.29
N LEU A 33 15.05 -11.35 -11.04
CA LEU A 33 14.30 -12.42 -10.37
C LEU A 33 12.92 -12.67 -11.00
N ALA A 34 12.27 -11.67 -11.58
CA ALA A 34 11.01 -11.83 -12.31
C ALA A 34 11.21 -12.50 -13.69
N SER A 35 12.42 -12.44 -14.25
CA SER A 35 12.80 -13.15 -15.48
C SER A 35 13.18 -14.63 -15.28
N VAL A 36 13.32 -15.07 -14.03
CA VAL A 36 13.49 -16.48 -13.68
C VAL A 36 12.10 -17.11 -13.65
N GLU A 37 11.93 -18.29 -14.25
CA GLU A 37 10.68 -19.05 -14.20
C GLU A 37 10.13 -19.06 -12.77
N LEU A 38 8.87 -18.63 -12.62
CA LEU A 38 8.19 -18.46 -11.33
C LEU A 38 8.36 -19.73 -10.49
N LEU A 39 9.10 -19.60 -9.39
CA LEU A 39 9.25 -20.67 -8.41
C LEU A 39 7.86 -21.09 -7.93
N THR A 40 7.61 -22.39 -7.89
CA THR A 40 6.37 -22.91 -7.31
C THR A 40 6.29 -22.53 -5.83
N ALA A 41 5.08 -22.51 -5.27
CA ALA A 41 4.88 -22.18 -3.84
C ALA A 41 5.72 -23.07 -2.90
N GLU A 42 5.97 -24.34 -3.30
CA GLU A 42 6.81 -25.28 -2.56
C GLU A 42 8.31 -24.92 -2.63
N GLU A 43 8.77 -24.37 -3.75
CA GLU A 43 10.15 -23.93 -3.95
C GLU A 43 10.43 -22.58 -3.27
N PHE A 44 9.41 -21.76 -3.03
CA PHE A 44 9.60 -20.46 -2.40
C PHE A 44 9.62 -20.51 -0.85
N GLU A 45 8.93 -21.48 -0.24
CA GLU A 45 8.85 -21.62 1.22
C GLU A 45 10.22 -21.67 1.94
N PRO A 46 11.26 -22.38 1.42
CA PRO A 46 12.61 -22.32 1.97
C PRO A 46 13.25 -20.92 1.91
N VAL A 47 12.99 -20.18 0.83
CA VAL A 47 13.49 -18.80 0.62
C VAL A 47 12.86 -17.87 1.65
N ALA A 48 11.54 -17.93 1.81
CA ALA A 48 10.82 -17.16 2.82
C ALA A 48 11.36 -17.44 4.22
N LYS A 49 11.56 -18.71 4.58
CA LYS A 49 12.16 -19.11 5.87
C LYS A 49 13.59 -18.61 6.04
N ALA A 50 14.42 -18.66 5.00
CA ALA A 50 15.79 -18.17 5.03
C ALA A 50 15.84 -16.66 5.24
N LEU A 51 14.99 -15.91 4.52
CA LEU A 51 14.84 -14.47 4.68
C LEU A 51 14.42 -14.13 6.12
N VAL A 52 13.36 -14.75 6.65
CA VAL A 52 12.89 -14.53 8.02
C VAL A 52 13.98 -14.80 9.06
N ARG A 53 14.71 -15.91 8.94
CA ARG A 53 15.85 -16.21 9.86
C ARG A 53 16.95 -15.16 9.78
N PHE A 54 17.23 -14.65 8.58
CA PHE A 54 18.24 -13.63 8.37
C PHE A 54 17.81 -12.26 8.96
N PHE A 55 16.51 -11.93 8.85
CA PHE A 55 15.90 -10.77 9.49
C PHE A 55 16.01 -10.86 11.01
N ASP A 56 15.58 -11.98 11.60
CA ASP A 56 15.67 -12.22 13.03
C ASP A 56 17.11 -12.07 13.53
N GLY A 57 18.08 -12.59 12.79
CA GLY A 57 19.51 -12.43 13.11
C GLY A 57 19.94 -10.97 13.15
N SER A 58 19.52 -10.17 12.17
CA SER A 58 19.84 -8.73 12.12
C SER A 58 19.19 -7.95 13.26
N LEU A 59 17.92 -8.24 13.59
CA LEU A 59 17.21 -7.61 14.70
C LEU A 59 17.85 -7.96 16.04
N ARG A 60 18.22 -9.22 16.27
CA ARG A 60 18.91 -9.67 17.49
C ARG A 60 20.24 -8.96 17.69
N ILE A 61 21.02 -8.74 16.62
CA ILE A 61 22.26 -7.98 16.69
C ILE A 61 21.98 -6.53 17.11
N LEU A 62 20.89 -5.93 16.61
CA LEU A 62 20.52 -4.55 16.93
C LEU A 62 19.96 -4.38 18.35
N ASP A 63 19.32 -5.42 18.90
CA ASP A 63 18.75 -5.41 20.25
C ASP A 63 19.76 -5.82 21.32
N SER A 64 20.88 -6.42 20.93
CA SER A 64 21.94 -6.81 21.84
C SER A 64 22.66 -5.58 22.43
N PRO A 65 22.69 -5.42 23.77
CA PRO A 65 23.33 -4.26 24.42
C PRO A 65 24.87 -4.30 24.31
N THR A 66 25.44 -5.45 23.95
CA THR A 66 26.89 -5.67 23.83
C THR A 66 27.42 -5.47 22.40
N THR A 67 26.55 -5.15 21.44
CA THR A 67 26.95 -5.03 20.03
C THR A 67 27.80 -3.79 19.81
N CYS A 68 28.96 -3.96 19.18
CA CYS A 68 29.83 -2.82 18.86
C CYS A 68 29.21 -1.92 17.77
N LYS A 69 29.56 -0.62 17.75
CA LYS A 69 28.99 0.36 16.80
C LYS A 69 29.13 -0.06 15.34
N ALA A 70 30.26 -0.66 14.96
CA ALA A 70 30.53 -1.09 13.60
C ALA A 70 29.62 -2.26 13.18
N GLU A 71 29.39 -3.21 14.07
CA GLU A 71 28.50 -4.34 13.83
C GLU A 71 27.04 -3.91 13.77
N ALA A 72 26.62 -3.01 14.67
CA ALA A 72 25.29 -2.39 14.62
C ALA A 72 25.07 -1.63 13.31
N ALA A 73 26.05 -0.85 12.84
CA ALA A 73 25.95 -0.16 11.55
C ALA A 73 25.79 -1.13 10.36
N ARG A 74 26.56 -2.23 10.35
CA ARG A 74 26.43 -3.29 9.33
C ARG A 74 25.08 -3.99 9.41
N ALA A 75 24.56 -4.24 10.60
CA ALA A 75 23.25 -4.85 10.79
C ALA A 75 22.12 -3.92 10.31
N ARG A 76 22.23 -2.61 10.57
CA ARG A 76 21.30 -1.60 10.03
C ARG A 76 21.31 -1.58 8.50
N LYS A 77 22.48 -1.45 7.87
CA LYS A 77 22.57 -1.46 6.40
C LYS A 77 21.94 -2.73 5.81
N ARG A 78 22.25 -3.89 6.39
CA ARG A 78 21.67 -5.17 5.99
C ARG A 78 20.15 -5.20 6.13
N LEU A 79 19.61 -4.76 7.28
CA LEU A 79 18.16 -4.75 7.49
C LEU A 79 17.46 -3.86 6.45
N ALA A 80 17.97 -2.66 6.21
CA ALA A 80 17.39 -1.73 5.25
C ALA A 80 17.36 -2.31 3.81
N THR A 81 18.46 -2.93 3.37
CA THR A 81 18.51 -3.60 2.05
C THR A 81 17.52 -4.75 1.97
N MET A 82 17.43 -5.57 3.01
CA MET A 82 16.54 -6.73 3.05
C MET A 82 15.06 -6.34 3.06
N VAL A 83 14.69 -5.32 3.84
CA VAL A 83 13.33 -4.80 3.87
C VAL A 83 12.91 -4.31 2.48
N THR A 84 13.77 -3.55 1.80
CA THR A 84 13.50 -3.09 0.43
C THR A 84 13.38 -4.27 -0.54
N LEU A 85 14.28 -5.27 -0.47
CA LEU A 85 14.21 -6.47 -1.31
C LEU A 85 12.88 -7.21 -1.10
N LEU A 86 12.48 -7.43 0.16
CA LEU A 86 11.24 -8.09 0.51
C LEU A 86 10.02 -7.36 -0.08
N GLY A 87 10.05 -6.03 -0.06
CA GLY A 87 9.02 -5.22 -0.70
C GLY A 87 8.90 -5.49 -2.20
N HIS A 88 10.03 -5.55 -2.91
CA HIS A 88 10.02 -5.85 -4.34
C HIS A 88 9.58 -7.29 -4.64
N LEU A 89 10.00 -8.26 -3.83
CA LEU A 89 9.57 -9.65 -3.95
C LEU A 89 8.04 -9.80 -3.76
N TYR A 90 7.44 -8.99 -2.89
CA TYR A 90 5.98 -8.94 -2.74
C TYR A 90 5.29 -8.40 -4.00
N LEU A 91 5.82 -7.33 -4.62
CA LEU A 91 5.25 -6.77 -5.84
C LEU A 91 5.25 -7.77 -7.00
N VAL A 92 6.30 -8.59 -7.13
CA VAL A 92 6.38 -9.67 -8.13
C VAL A 92 5.71 -10.98 -7.68
N LYS A 93 4.90 -10.95 -6.63
CA LYS A 93 4.11 -12.08 -6.10
C LYS A 93 4.92 -13.30 -5.65
N LEU A 94 6.21 -13.11 -5.39
CA LEU A 94 7.06 -14.16 -4.82
C LEU A 94 6.85 -14.23 -3.30
N VAL A 95 6.54 -13.11 -2.63
CA VAL A 95 6.26 -13.09 -1.18
C VAL A 95 4.77 -12.86 -0.92
N ALA A 96 4.19 -13.63 -0.01
CA ALA A 96 2.80 -13.47 0.41
C ALA A 96 2.61 -12.25 1.33
N CYS A 97 1.44 -11.60 1.25
CA CYS A 97 1.07 -10.44 2.07
C CYS A 97 1.32 -10.66 3.59
N LYS A 98 0.99 -11.86 4.10
CA LYS A 98 1.24 -12.23 5.51
C LYS A 98 2.69 -12.05 5.98
N VAL A 99 3.68 -12.21 5.08
CA VAL A 99 5.10 -12.02 5.39
C VAL A 99 5.42 -10.53 5.52
N ILE A 100 4.82 -9.67 4.69
CA ILE A 100 4.94 -8.22 4.79
C ILE A 100 4.33 -7.71 6.10
N HIS A 101 3.13 -8.17 6.45
CA HIS A 101 2.52 -7.85 7.75
C HIS A 101 3.39 -8.30 8.93
N ARG A 102 3.95 -9.51 8.84
CA ARG A 102 4.88 -9.99 9.87
C ARG A 102 6.11 -9.09 9.99
N MET A 103 6.70 -8.69 8.86
CA MET A 103 7.85 -7.78 8.83
C MET A 103 7.53 -6.44 9.47
N LEU A 104 6.38 -5.84 9.14
CA LEU A 104 5.93 -4.59 9.74
C LEU A 104 5.75 -4.73 11.26
N ALA A 105 5.16 -5.84 11.72
CA ALA A 105 5.01 -6.13 13.15
C ALA A 105 6.35 -6.37 13.87
N ASP A 106 7.35 -6.96 13.23
CA ASP A 106 8.67 -7.15 13.82
C ASP A 106 9.46 -5.82 13.87
N LEU A 107 9.26 -4.93 12.89
CA LEU A 107 9.84 -3.58 12.88
C LEU A 107 9.20 -2.66 13.92
N ILE A 108 7.88 -2.72 14.06
CA ILE A 108 7.09 -1.94 15.02
C ILE A 108 6.33 -2.93 15.91
N PRO A 109 6.97 -3.43 16.99
CA PRO A 109 6.37 -4.41 17.87
C PRO A 109 5.06 -3.92 18.47
N PRO A 110 4.10 -4.83 18.76
CA PRO A 110 2.90 -4.46 19.49
C PRO A 110 3.26 -3.94 20.89
N GLY A 111 2.68 -2.81 21.27
CA GLY A 111 2.88 -2.17 22.57
C GLY A 111 2.94 -0.65 22.49
N ASP A 112 3.21 -0.02 23.63
CA ASP A 112 3.31 1.44 23.74
C ASP A 112 4.74 1.97 23.82
N VAL A 113 5.73 1.08 23.74
CA VAL A 113 7.14 1.46 23.72
C VAL A 113 7.50 1.91 22.31
N PRO A 114 7.96 3.18 22.12
CA PRO A 114 8.38 3.64 20.82
C PRO A 114 9.57 2.81 20.31
N PRO A 115 9.53 2.30 19.06
CA PRO A 115 10.62 1.53 18.49
C PRO A 115 11.83 2.44 18.22
N ALA A 116 13.01 1.83 18.03
CA ALA A 116 14.18 2.58 17.60
C ALA A 116 13.91 3.29 16.26
N GLU A 117 14.37 4.55 16.10
CA GLU A 117 14.13 5.36 14.90
C GLU A 117 14.53 4.65 13.59
N PHE A 118 15.58 3.84 13.64
CA PHE A 118 16.02 3.06 12.50
C PHE A 118 14.95 2.05 12.02
N ARG A 119 14.16 1.47 12.92
CA ARG A 119 13.05 0.57 12.54
C ARG A 119 11.88 1.33 11.91
N VAL A 120 11.63 2.56 12.38
CA VAL A 120 10.66 3.48 11.74
C VAL A 120 11.10 3.79 10.31
N MET A 121 12.38 4.10 10.09
CA MET A 121 12.93 4.31 8.75
C MET A 121 12.79 3.07 7.86
N CYS A 122 13.05 1.88 8.38
CA CYS A 122 12.84 0.64 7.62
C CYS A 122 11.36 0.44 7.26
N SER A 123 10.45 0.70 8.19
CA SER A 123 9.00 0.59 7.96
C SER A 123 8.55 1.58 6.90
N TYR A 124 9.05 2.81 6.95
CA TYR A 124 8.85 3.82 5.93
C TYR A 124 9.32 3.32 4.56
N SER A 125 10.58 2.87 4.44
CA SER A 125 11.11 2.34 3.18
C SER A 125 10.29 1.17 2.63
N LEU A 126 9.85 0.24 3.48
CA LEU A 126 8.98 -0.86 3.06
C LEU A 126 7.68 -0.31 2.47
N LEU A 127 6.97 0.51 3.23
CA LEU A 127 5.66 1.01 2.84
C LEU A 127 5.73 1.93 1.62
N THR A 128 6.81 2.68 1.41
CA THR A 128 6.97 3.43 0.14
C THR A 128 7.03 2.52 -1.08
N VAL A 129 7.50 1.27 -0.93
CA VAL A 129 7.54 0.29 -2.02
C VAL A 129 6.20 -0.44 -2.15
N VAL A 130 5.63 -0.93 -1.04
CA VAL A 130 4.47 -1.86 -1.10
C VAL A 130 3.14 -1.27 -0.62
N GLY A 131 3.12 -0.05 -0.09
CA GLY A 131 1.96 0.54 0.57
C GLY A 131 0.72 0.62 -0.32
N HIS A 132 0.89 1.00 -1.59
CA HIS A 132 -0.20 1.00 -2.58
C HIS A 132 -0.79 -0.41 -2.79
N ALA A 133 0.07 -1.41 -3.03
CA ALA A 133 -0.36 -2.79 -3.25
C ALA A 133 -0.87 -3.48 -1.98
N LEU A 134 -0.56 -2.96 -0.79
CA LEU A 134 -1.18 -3.39 0.47
C LEU A 134 -2.54 -2.74 0.66
N ALA A 135 -2.72 -1.48 0.28
CA ALA A 135 -4.00 -0.79 0.40
C ALA A 135 -5.09 -1.48 -0.44
N ASP A 136 -4.75 -2.01 -1.61
CA ASP A 136 -5.69 -2.78 -2.46
C ASP A 136 -6.14 -4.10 -1.80
N VAL A 137 -5.30 -4.70 -0.95
CA VAL A 137 -5.53 -6.06 -0.41
C VAL A 137 -6.05 -6.01 1.03
N ASP A 138 -5.53 -5.11 1.85
CA ASP A 138 -5.83 -4.99 3.28
C ASP A 138 -5.59 -3.54 3.77
N ALA A 139 -6.38 -2.60 3.26
CA ALA A 139 -6.36 -1.20 3.68
C ALA A 139 -6.53 -1.04 5.20
N SER A 140 -7.38 -1.87 5.81
CA SER A 140 -7.72 -1.77 7.23
C SER A 140 -6.50 -1.95 8.14
N HIS A 141 -5.68 -2.95 7.86
CA HIS A 141 -4.46 -3.23 8.60
C HIS A 141 -3.41 -2.15 8.35
N LEU A 142 -3.25 -1.70 7.10
CA LEU A 142 -2.31 -0.64 6.77
C LEU A 142 -2.65 0.67 7.51
N VAL A 143 -3.92 1.05 7.55
CA VAL A 143 -4.40 2.23 8.29
C VAL A 143 -4.14 2.09 9.78
N ALA A 144 -4.45 0.93 10.37
CA ALA A 144 -4.19 0.66 11.78
C ALA A 144 -2.69 0.77 12.11
N PHE A 145 -1.83 0.24 11.23
CA PHE A 145 -0.38 0.30 11.38
C PHE A 145 0.17 1.73 11.33
N ILE A 146 -0.25 2.52 10.33
CA ILE A 146 0.14 3.93 10.20
C ILE A 146 -0.37 4.75 11.37
N GLY A 147 -1.62 4.51 11.80
CA GLY A 147 -2.19 5.12 13.00
C GLY A 147 -1.33 4.85 14.24
N LYS A 148 -0.88 3.61 14.42
CA LYS A 148 0.02 3.25 15.52
C LYS A 148 1.36 3.95 15.43
N LEU A 149 1.97 4.06 14.24
CA LEU A 149 3.20 4.81 14.04
C LEU A 149 3.04 6.28 14.45
N VAL A 150 1.96 6.93 14.03
CA VAL A 150 1.64 8.32 14.39
C VAL A 150 1.51 8.46 15.91
N GLU A 151 0.76 7.57 16.56
CA GLU A 151 0.60 7.56 18.02
C GLU A 151 1.95 7.42 18.75
N LEU A 152 2.79 6.47 18.32
CA LEU A 152 4.11 6.25 18.90
C LEU A 152 5.04 7.45 18.69
N THR A 153 4.96 8.11 17.52
CA THR A 153 5.75 9.33 17.30
C THR A 153 5.37 10.46 18.24
N ALA A 154 4.07 10.62 18.54
CA ALA A 154 3.58 11.64 19.47
C ALA A 154 4.02 11.40 20.93
N LYS A 155 4.17 10.13 21.33
CA LYS A 155 4.62 9.71 22.66
C LYS A 155 6.15 9.69 22.84
N SER A 156 6.91 9.83 21.76
CA SER A 156 8.36 9.61 21.73
C SER A 156 9.18 10.89 21.59
N SER A 157 10.46 10.81 21.93
CA SER A 157 11.46 11.85 21.66
C SER A 157 12.13 11.69 20.28
N PHE A 158 11.40 11.20 19.27
CA PHE A 158 11.95 11.05 17.92
C PHE A 158 12.47 12.36 17.33
N ARG A 159 13.61 12.27 16.67
CA ARG A 159 14.22 13.37 15.93
C ARG A 159 13.28 13.86 14.84
N ALA A 160 13.43 15.15 14.48
CA ALA A 160 12.60 15.80 13.47
C ALA A 160 12.56 15.05 12.11
N PRO A 161 13.66 14.48 11.59
CA PRO A 161 13.61 13.71 10.34
C PRO A 161 12.67 12.50 10.43
N THR A 162 12.74 11.73 11.52
CA THR A 162 11.90 10.55 11.73
C THR A 162 10.42 10.90 11.86
N ARG A 163 10.10 12.02 12.52
CA ARG A 163 8.72 12.54 12.60
C ARG A 163 8.18 12.93 11.22
N ARG A 164 8.97 13.64 10.42
CA ARG A 164 8.59 14.01 9.04
C ARG A 164 8.29 12.79 8.17
N LEU A 165 9.08 11.72 8.29
CA LEU A 165 8.80 10.48 7.54
C LEU A 165 7.44 9.87 7.89
N VAL A 166 7.03 9.91 9.16
CA VAL A 166 5.72 9.39 9.57
C VAL A 166 4.58 10.30 9.10
N GLU A 167 4.77 11.62 9.14
CA GLU A 167 3.81 12.57 8.58
C GLU A 167 3.66 12.43 7.06
N GLU A 168 4.77 12.27 6.34
CA GLU A 168 4.80 12.00 4.91
C GLU A 168 4.08 10.69 4.59
N LEU A 169 4.40 9.62 5.33
CA LEU A 169 3.74 8.32 5.18
C LEU A 169 2.22 8.43 5.36
N ARG A 170 1.77 9.17 6.38
CA ARG A 170 0.34 9.45 6.60
C ARG A 170 -0.24 10.17 5.39
N GLY A 171 0.41 11.23 4.91
CA GLY A 171 -0.05 11.99 3.74
C GLY A 171 -0.14 11.15 2.46
N ILE A 172 0.87 10.33 2.16
CA ILE A 172 0.86 9.44 1.00
C ILE A 172 -0.27 8.40 1.14
N SER A 173 -0.47 7.84 2.33
CA SER A 173 -1.51 6.82 2.55
C SER A 173 -2.93 7.36 2.35
N THR A 174 -3.19 8.63 2.68
CA THR A 174 -4.51 9.25 2.51
C THR A 174 -4.76 9.77 1.10
N THR A 175 -3.71 10.06 0.32
CA THR A 175 -3.85 10.71 -1.00
C THR A 175 -3.55 9.80 -2.17
N SER A 176 -2.54 8.93 -2.04
CA SER A 176 -1.89 8.25 -3.17
C SER A 176 -2.08 6.73 -3.15
N TRP A 177 -2.35 6.15 -1.97
CA TRP A 177 -2.57 4.70 -1.82
C TRP A 177 -4.04 4.32 -1.69
N GLN A 178 -4.96 5.29 -1.68
CA GLN A 178 -6.36 4.95 -1.71
C GLN A 178 -6.70 4.32 -3.06
N PRO A 179 -7.34 3.12 -3.09
CA PRO A 179 -7.80 2.54 -4.33
C PRO A 179 -8.76 3.54 -4.97
N LYS A 180 -8.37 4.10 -6.11
CA LYS A 180 -9.26 4.98 -6.88
C LYS A 180 -10.38 4.11 -7.42
N ARG A 181 -11.54 4.17 -6.78
CA ARG A 181 -12.72 3.49 -7.28
C ARG A 181 -13.32 4.36 -8.35
N VAL A 182 -13.22 3.87 -9.58
CA VAL A 182 -13.93 4.44 -10.72
C VAL A 182 -15.31 3.81 -10.72
N LEU A 183 -16.33 4.65 -10.52
CA LEU A 183 -17.72 4.24 -10.69
C LEU A 183 -18.29 4.90 -11.93
N THR A 184 -18.99 4.10 -12.72
CA THR A 184 -19.82 4.61 -13.80
C THR A 184 -21.19 4.96 -13.21
N VAL A 185 -21.51 6.25 -13.20
CA VAL A 185 -22.79 6.79 -12.73
C VAL A 185 -23.70 6.99 -13.94
N ARG A 186 -24.85 6.34 -13.89
CA ARG A 186 -25.98 6.57 -14.79
C ARG A 186 -27.05 7.30 -14.03
N ALA A 187 -27.46 8.44 -14.56
CA ALA A 187 -28.51 9.27 -13.98
C ALA A 187 -29.58 9.52 -15.05
N GLU A 188 -30.82 9.14 -14.74
CA GLU A 188 -31.97 9.27 -15.65
C GLU A 188 -33.06 10.13 -15.02
N MET A 189 -33.59 11.07 -15.80
CA MET A 189 -34.71 11.90 -15.37
C MET A 189 -36.02 11.10 -15.42
N VAL A 190 -36.70 11.00 -14.27
CA VAL A 190 -38.01 10.37 -14.12
C VAL A 190 -38.97 11.34 -13.45
N ALA A 191 -39.77 12.03 -14.28
CA ALA A 191 -40.71 13.07 -13.85
C ALA A 191 -40.03 14.21 -13.06
N SER A 192 -40.20 14.23 -11.73
CA SER A 192 -39.62 15.23 -10.80
C SER A 192 -38.35 14.74 -10.08
N HIS A 193 -37.90 13.52 -10.36
CA HIS A 193 -36.78 12.88 -9.69
C HIS A 193 -35.74 12.43 -10.70
N VAL A 194 -34.54 12.14 -10.20
CA VAL A 194 -33.44 11.52 -10.94
C VAL A 194 -33.20 10.16 -10.33
N GLU A 195 -33.32 9.11 -11.13
CA GLU A 195 -32.88 7.77 -10.75
C GLU A 195 -31.37 7.67 -11.02
N VAL A 196 -30.60 7.43 -9.96
CA VAL A 196 -29.15 7.31 -10.02
C VAL A 196 -28.79 5.85 -9.78
N SER A 197 -28.00 5.29 -10.68
CA SER A 197 -27.38 3.97 -10.50
C SER A 197 -25.87 4.09 -10.69
N CYS A 198 -25.12 3.48 -9.79
CA CYS A 198 -23.67 3.44 -9.86
C CYS A 198 -23.21 2.01 -10.09
N THR A 199 -22.35 1.81 -11.09
CA THR A 199 -21.74 0.52 -11.41
C THR A 199 -20.22 0.61 -11.24
N ASN A 200 -19.59 -0.48 -10.82
CA ASN A 200 -18.14 -0.57 -10.81
C ASN A 200 -17.60 -0.86 -12.23
N MET A 201 -16.27 -0.82 -12.40
CA MET A 201 -15.63 -1.15 -13.68
C MET A 201 -15.91 -2.58 -14.19
N GLY A 202 -16.42 -3.47 -13.34
CA GLY A 202 -16.86 -4.82 -13.72
C GLY A 202 -18.32 -4.87 -14.18
N GLY A 203 -19.04 -3.74 -14.20
CA GLY A 203 -20.46 -3.66 -14.54
C GLY A 203 -21.40 -4.09 -13.42
N GLU A 204 -20.89 -4.40 -12.22
CA GLU A 204 -21.75 -4.72 -11.08
C GLU A 204 -22.30 -3.44 -10.46
N GLN A 205 -23.60 -3.45 -10.16
CA GLN A 205 -24.27 -2.34 -9.49
C GLN A 205 -23.81 -2.25 -8.02
N VAL A 206 -23.25 -1.10 -7.66
CA VAL A 206 -22.73 -0.81 -6.31
C VAL A 206 -23.78 -0.13 -5.45
N CYS A 207 -24.53 0.81 -6.02
CA CYS A 207 -25.66 1.46 -5.36
C CYS A 207 -26.69 1.98 -6.37
N ALA A 208 -27.90 2.22 -5.88
CA ALA A 208 -28.99 2.85 -6.62
C ALA A 208 -29.86 3.64 -5.65
N PHE A 209 -30.24 4.86 -6.03
CA PHE A 209 -31.06 5.74 -5.21
C PHE A 209 -31.71 6.80 -6.08
N ASN A 210 -32.68 7.52 -5.49
CA ASN A 210 -33.42 8.57 -6.16
C ASN A 210 -33.09 9.92 -5.53
N MET A 211 -32.89 10.94 -6.36
CA MET A 211 -32.68 12.31 -5.93
C MET A 211 -33.75 13.23 -6.51
N MET A 212 -33.94 14.40 -5.91
CA MET A 212 -34.74 15.47 -6.53
C MET A 212 -33.97 16.02 -7.74
N ALA A 213 -34.65 16.29 -8.85
CA ALA A 213 -34.01 16.92 -10.01
C ALA A 213 -33.42 18.32 -9.71
N SER A 214 -33.96 18.98 -8.67
CA SER A 214 -33.46 20.25 -8.14
C SER A 214 -32.26 20.12 -7.19
N ALA A 215 -31.79 18.91 -6.89
CA ALA A 215 -30.60 18.71 -6.08
C ALA A 215 -29.36 19.19 -6.85
N LYS A 216 -28.35 19.65 -6.10
CA LYS A 216 -27.11 20.13 -6.70
C LYS A 216 -26.17 18.96 -6.99
N LEU A 217 -25.26 19.14 -7.94
CA LEU A 217 -24.25 18.11 -8.24
C LEU A 217 -23.38 17.68 -7.04
N PRO A 218 -22.94 18.59 -6.14
CA PRO A 218 -22.22 18.20 -4.93
C PRO A 218 -23.02 17.26 -4.02
N ASP A 219 -24.36 17.41 -3.98
CA ASP A 219 -25.23 16.53 -3.20
C ASP A 219 -25.23 15.11 -3.78
N LEU A 220 -25.15 14.96 -5.11
CA LEU A 220 -25.01 13.66 -5.78
C LEU A 220 -23.72 12.97 -5.34
N VAL A 221 -22.59 13.68 -5.35
CA VAL A 221 -21.30 13.12 -4.93
C VAL A 221 -21.34 12.68 -3.47
N ALA A 222 -21.92 13.51 -2.60
CA ALA A 222 -22.06 13.21 -1.18
C ALA A 222 -22.97 11.98 -0.94
N GLU A 223 -24.06 11.84 -1.70
CA GLU A 223 -24.98 10.70 -1.60
C GLU A 223 -24.33 9.41 -2.13
N VAL A 224 -23.61 9.47 -3.25
CA VAL A 224 -22.84 8.32 -3.75
C VAL A 224 -21.81 7.88 -2.70
N GLN A 225 -21.10 8.84 -2.08
CA GLN A 225 -20.15 8.57 -1.00
C GLN A 225 -20.82 7.96 0.24
N SER A 226 -22.03 8.41 0.60
CA SER A 226 -22.76 7.89 1.76
C SER A 226 -23.11 6.40 1.60
N HIS A 227 -23.42 5.99 0.36
CA HIS A 227 -23.78 4.62 0.03
C HIS A 227 -22.59 3.67 -0.12
N ILE A 228 -21.39 4.22 -0.36
CA ILE A 228 -20.16 3.43 -0.49
C ILE A 228 -19.52 3.34 0.89
N LEU A 229 -19.65 2.15 1.50
CA LEU A 229 -19.31 1.82 2.89
C LEU A 229 -17.85 2.07 3.34
N ASN A 230 -17.03 2.80 2.58
CA ASN A 230 -15.64 3.03 2.93
C ASN A 230 -15.30 4.54 2.94
N PRO A 231 -15.13 5.14 4.14
CA PRO A 231 -14.87 6.58 4.30
C PRO A 231 -13.50 7.04 3.79
N PHE A 232 -12.71 6.15 3.19
CA PHE A 232 -11.37 6.43 2.65
C PHE A 232 -11.27 6.29 1.13
N ASP A 233 -12.33 5.85 0.45
CA ASP A 233 -12.28 5.67 -1.00
C ASP A 233 -12.31 7.05 -1.69
N VAL A 234 -11.25 7.36 -2.42
CA VAL A 234 -11.29 8.46 -3.39
C VAL A 234 -12.11 7.97 -4.58
N LEU A 235 -13.35 8.44 -4.66
CA LEU A 235 -14.26 8.09 -5.74
C LEU A 235 -14.00 9.01 -6.94
N THR A 236 -13.74 8.38 -8.07
CA THR A 236 -13.80 9.05 -9.37
C THR A 236 -15.11 8.63 -10.02
N LEU A 237 -16.03 9.57 -10.14
CA LEU A 237 -17.31 9.33 -10.81
C LEU A 237 -17.14 9.67 -12.29
N ILE A 238 -17.35 8.67 -13.14
CA ILE A 238 -17.39 8.82 -14.60
C ILE A 238 -18.83 8.57 -15.00
N LEU A 239 -19.32 9.29 -15.98
CA LEU A 239 -20.70 9.10 -16.44
C LEU A 239 -20.77 8.00 -17.48
N GLU A 240 -21.94 7.39 -17.65
CA GLU A 240 -22.15 6.43 -18.74
C GLU A 240 -21.88 7.08 -20.12
N THR A 241 -22.06 8.40 -20.23
CA THR A 241 -21.72 9.19 -21.42
C THR A 241 -20.21 9.40 -21.61
N GLY A 242 -19.37 8.99 -20.65
CA GLY A 242 -17.92 9.19 -20.64
C GLY A 242 -17.49 10.60 -20.21
N ALA A 243 -18.43 11.50 -19.91
CA ALA A 243 -18.13 12.82 -19.39
C ALA A 243 -17.70 12.76 -17.91
N LEU A 244 -16.87 13.72 -17.50
CA LEU A 244 -16.61 14.00 -16.09
C LEU A 244 -17.73 14.91 -15.56
N LEU A 245 -18.10 14.72 -14.29
CA LEU A 245 -19.01 15.64 -13.62
C LEU A 245 -18.39 17.05 -13.60
N PRO A 246 -19.13 18.11 -13.96
CA PRO A 246 -18.65 19.47 -13.85
C PRO A 246 -18.38 19.85 -12.39
N ASP A 247 -17.34 20.66 -12.19
CA ASP A 247 -16.89 21.18 -10.88
C ASP A 247 -17.71 22.40 -10.42
N ASP A 248 -18.92 22.59 -10.96
CA ASP A 248 -19.76 23.76 -10.67
C ASP A 248 -20.76 23.49 -9.55
N ASP A 249 -20.65 24.27 -8.47
CA ASP A 249 -21.43 24.14 -7.24
C ASP A 249 -22.90 24.63 -7.37
N GLU A 250 -23.24 25.33 -8.44
CA GLU A 250 -24.59 25.88 -8.64
C GLU A 250 -25.45 25.10 -9.64
N THR A 251 -24.85 24.19 -10.41
CA THR A 251 -25.58 23.43 -11.43
C THR A 251 -26.45 22.34 -10.77
N THR A 252 -27.75 22.31 -11.11
CA THR A 252 -28.66 21.25 -10.67
C THR A 252 -28.49 19.99 -11.53
N ILE A 253 -28.74 18.82 -10.94
CA ILE A 253 -28.66 17.55 -11.66
C ILE A 253 -29.61 17.55 -12.87
N GLY A 254 -30.81 18.12 -12.72
CA GLY A 254 -31.81 18.15 -13.79
C GLY A 254 -31.51 19.14 -14.93
N ASP A 255 -30.87 20.27 -14.66
CA ASP A 255 -30.38 21.18 -15.72
C ASP A 255 -29.23 20.51 -16.47
N TRP A 256 -28.29 19.95 -15.72
CA TRP A 256 -27.13 19.27 -16.26
C TRP A 256 -27.46 18.05 -17.14
N LEU A 257 -28.43 17.23 -16.71
CA LEU A 257 -28.89 16.11 -17.52
C LEU A 257 -29.58 16.56 -18.81
N ARG A 258 -30.26 17.71 -18.81
CA ARG A 258 -30.87 18.26 -20.03
C ARG A 258 -29.79 18.69 -21.02
N ASP A 259 -28.77 19.41 -20.55
CA ASP A 259 -27.64 19.87 -21.39
C ASP A 259 -26.87 18.71 -22.04
N LEU A 260 -26.84 17.53 -21.42
CA LEU A 260 -26.20 16.33 -21.97
C LEU A 260 -26.99 15.64 -23.11
N HIS A 261 -28.30 15.90 -23.20
CA HIS A 261 -29.18 15.26 -24.18
C HIS A 261 -29.54 16.19 -25.36
N GLU A 262 -29.11 17.46 -25.31
CA GLU A 262 -29.18 18.43 -26.42
C GLU A 262 -27.93 18.36 -27.32
#